data_AF-A0A2S8BBM5-F1
#
_entry.id   AF-A0A2S8BBM5-F1
#
_cell.length_a   1.000
_cell.length_b   1.000
_cell.length_c   1.000
_cell.angle_alpha   90.00
_cell.angle_beta   90.00
_cell.angle_gamma   90.00
#
_symmetry.space_group_name_H-M   'P 1'
#
loop_
_entity.id
_entity.type
_entity.pdbx_description
1 polymer ?
#
loop_
_entity_poly.entity_id
_entity_poly.type
_entity_poly.pdbx_seq_one_letter_code
_entity_poly.pdbx_strand_id
1 'polypeptide(L)'
;MFIETKSGKTRCQIASDNVGCEAQFTNSPIQDGAHANGVNISADGDVQWVLGNLGAIPTVTIDYRTYDAQGWTIAANVDGTRFTNNRTGHGMFVSIDNVETF
;
A
#
# COMPACT_ATOMS: atom_id res chain seq x y z
N MET A 1 4.32 -10.98 2.00
CA MET A 1 5.10 -10.89 0.75
C MET A 1 5.32 -9.43 0.38
N PHE A 2 6.28 -9.13 -0.49
CA PHE A 2 6.59 -7.75 -0.88
C PHE A 2 6.45 -7.56 -2.39
N ILE A 3 5.81 -6.48 -2.78
CA ILE A 3 5.62 -6.10 -4.18
C ILE A 3 6.21 -4.73 -4.44
N GLU A 4 6.55 -4.49 -5.70
CA GLU A 4 6.85 -3.17 -6.23
C GLU A 4 5.94 -2.89 -7.42
N THR A 5 5.39 -1.69 -7.46
CA THR A 5 4.57 -1.24 -8.60
C THR A 5 5.43 -1.18 -9.87
N LYS A 6 4.80 -1.37 -11.04
CA LYS A 6 5.48 -1.26 -12.35
C LYS A 6 6.29 0.03 -12.53
N SER A 7 5.83 1.13 -11.92
CA SER A 7 6.50 2.43 -11.97
C SER A 7 7.74 2.53 -11.10
N GLY A 8 7.97 1.58 -10.19
CA GLY A 8 9.05 1.60 -9.19
C GLY A 8 8.85 2.63 -8.07
N LYS A 9 7.71 3.32 -8.02
CA LYS A 9 7.49 4.44 -7.09
C LYS A 9 6.93 4.04 -5.73
N THR A 10 6.23 2.90 -5.67
CA THR A 10 5.59 2.40 -4.46
C THR A 10 5.96 0.94 -4.24
N ARG A 11 6.33 0.61 -3.00
CA ARG A 11 6.59 -0.75 -2.53
C ARG A 11 5.58 -1.09 -1.43
N CYS A 12 5.06 -2.30 -1.42
CA CYS A 12 4.08 -2.71 -0.41
C CYS A 12 4.38 -4.09 0.17
N GLN A 13 4.22 -4.22 1.48
CA GLN A 13 4.09 -5.47 2.19
C GLN A 13 2.62 -5.89 2.21
N ILE A 14 2.34 -7.12 1.77
CA ILE A 14 1.03 -7.75 1.84
C ILE A 14 1.10 -8.90 2.86
N ALA A 15 0.29 -8.83 3.90
CA ALA A 15 0.07 -9.89 4.88
C ALA A 15 -1.44 -10.15 5.04
N SER A 16 -1.80 -11.25 5.70
CA SER A 16 -3.21 -11.64 5.84
C SER A 16 -4.04 -10.65 6.65
N ASP A 17 -3.40 -9.97 7.59
CA ASP A 17 -3.97 -9.05 8.56
C ASP A 17 -3.80 -7.58 8.18
N ASN A 18 -2.85 -7.24 7.30
CA ASN A 18 -2.62 -5.86 6.89
C ASN A 18 -1.92 -5.72 5.52
N VAL A 19 -2.06 -4.53 4.95
CA VAL A 19 -1.23 -4.04 3.84
C VAL A 19 -0.53 -2.77 4.27
N GLY A 20 0.79 -2.76 4.16
CA GLY A 20 1.64 -1.59 4.38
C GLY A 20 2.32 -1.17 3.10
N CYS A 21 2.20 0.10 2.70
CA CYS A 21 2.86 0.64 1.52
C CYS A 21 3.81 1.78 1.89
N GLU A 22 4.98 1.81 1.26
CA GLU A 22 5.97 2.89 1.35
C GLU A 22 6.10 3.58 -0.01
N ALA A 23 6.06 4.91 0.02
CA ALA A 23 6.32 5.76 -1.14
C ALA A 23 6.69 7.19 -0.72
N GLN A 24 7.21 7.98 -1.66
CA GLN A 24 7.39 9.42 -1.48
C GLN A 24 6.08 10.15 -1.74
N PHE A 25 5.12 10.04 -0.82
CA PHE A 25 3.81 10.68 -0.95
C PHE A 25 3.92 12.21 -1.02
N THR A 26 3.13 12.84 -1.88
CA THR A 26 3.12 14.32 -2.02
C THR A 26 2.15 14.99 -1.05
N ASN A 27 1.13 14.27 -0.56
CA ASN A 27 0.05 14.80 0.28
C ASN A 27 -0.15 14.02 1.59
N SER A 28 0.90 13.43 2.15
CA SER A 28 0.81 12.68 3.41
C SER A 28 0.77 13.59 4.65
N PRO A 29 0.15 13.14 5.76
CA PRO A 29 0.17 13.88 7.01
C PRO A 29 1.58 13.96 7.60
N ILE A 30 1.80 14.95 8.48
CA ILE A 30 3.02 15.06 9.26
C ILE A 30 2.94 14.09 10.45
N GLN A 31 3.93 13.21 10.56
CA GLN A 31 4.19 12.32 11.70
C GLN A 31 5.57 12.70 12.27
N ASP A 32 5.68 12.91 13.58
CA ASP A 32 6.94 13.25 14.25
C ASP A 32 7.77 14.37 13.58
N GLY A 33 7.09 15.37 13.01
CA GLY A 33 7.72 16.53 12.35
C GLY A 33 8.15 16.33 10.90
N ALA A 34 7.86 15.18 10.27
CA ALA A 34 8.10 14.93 8.86
C ALA A 34 6.87 14.36 8.15
N HIS A 35 6.77 14.53 6.82
CA HIS A 35 5.73 13.88 6.04
C HIS A 35 5.86 12.36 6.11
N ALA A 36 4.77 11.66 6.43
CA ALA A 36 4.73 10.21 6.46
C ALA A 36 5.08 9.65 5.07
N ASN A 37 5.95 8.65 5.03
CA ASN A 37 6.33 7.94 3.81
C ASN A 37 5.74 6.53 3.76
N GLY A 38 4.99 6.13 4.79
CA GLY A 38 4.30 4.86 4.86
C GLY A 38 2.84 5.00 5.28
N VAL A 39 2.00 4.12 4.74
CA VAL A 39 0.60 3.93 5.18
C VAL A 39 0.34 2.44 5.37
N ASN A 40 -0.35 2.10 6.45
CA ASN A 40 -0.76 0.76 6.78
C ASN A 40 -2.28 0.69 6.96
N ILE A 41 -2.92 -0.30 6.37
CA ILE A 41 -4.32 -0.62 6.62
C ILE A 41 -4.47 -2.05 7.14
N SER A 42 -5.25 -2.23 8.20
CA SER A 42 -5.62 -3.56 8.71
C SER A 42 -6.73 -4.20 7.88
N ALA A 43 -6.89 -5.52 7.97
CA ALA A 43 -8.00 -6.25 7.37
C ALA A 43 -9.37 -5.78 7.88
N ASP A 44 -9.42 -5.16 9.06
CA ASP A 44 -10.65 -4.62 9.65
C ASP A 44 -10.83 -3.11 9.36
N GLY A 45 -9.94 -2.51 8.56
CA GLY A 45 -10.06 -1.14 8.06
C GLY A 45 -9.35 -0.06 8.88
N ASP A 46 -8.61 -0.42 9.92
CA ASP A 46 -7.85 0.55 10.71
C ASP A 46 -6.65 1.08 9.92
N VAL A 47 -6.48 2.40 9.91
CA VAL A 47 -5.45 3.07 9.12
C VAL A 47 -4.42 3.72 10.03
N GLN A 48 -3.14 3.53 9.69
CA GLN A 48 -2.03 4.17 10.36
C GLN A 48 -1.05 4.76 9.34
N TRP A 49 -0.70 6.02 9.52
CA TRP A 49 0.42 6.66 8.82
C TRP A 49 1.69 6.51 9.64
N VAL A 50 2.81 6.24 8.97
CA VAL A 50 4.10 5.97 9.63
C VAL A 50 5.26 6.64 8.90
N LEU A 51 6.30 6.97 9.66
CA LEU A 51 7.65 7.14 9.14
C LEU A 51 8.32 5.78 9.15
N GLY A 52 8.29 5.09 8.01
CA GLY A 52 8.72 3.71 7.85
C GLY A 52 9.89 3.56 6.89
N ASN A 53 10.54 2.39 6.97
CA ASN A 53 11.52 1.96 5.98
C ASN A 53 11.44 0.44 5.84
N LEU A 54 10.88 -0.03 4.73
CA LEU A 54 10.80 -1.44 4.33
C LEU A 54 12.17 -2.03 4.01
N GLY A 55 13.23 -1.22 3.97
CA GLY A 55 14.60 -1.63 3.73
C GLY A 55 14.84 -2.20 2.34
N ALA A 56 15.98 -2.85 2.14
CA ALA A 56 16.36 -3.48 0.87
C ALA A 56 15.76 -4.90 0.71
N ILE A 57 14.51 -5.09 1.13
CA ILE A 57 13.81 -6.37 1.00
C ILE A 57 13.50 -6.65 -0.49
N PRO A 58 13.80 -7.85 -1.01
CA PRO A 58 13.43 -8.24 -2.38
C PRO A 58 11.93 -8.12 -2.62
N THR A 59 11.55 -7.49 -3.73
CA THR A 59 10.17 -7.30 -4.17
C THR A 59 9.87 -8.13 -5.41
N VAL A 60 8.60 -8.47 -5.60
CA VAL A 60 8.08 -8.91 -6.90
C VAL A 60 7.50 -7.70 -7.60
N THR A 61 8.06 -7.31 -8.76
CA THR A 61 7.46 -6.26 -9.58
C THR A 61 6.17 -6.76 -10.20
N ILE A 62 5.08 -6.01 -10.03
CA ILE A 62 3.77 -6.32 -10.61
C ILE A 62 3.47 -5.43 -11.81
N ASP A 63 2.70 -5.97 -12.77
CA ASP A 63 2.16 -5.25 -13.92
C ASP A 63 0.81 -4.58 -13.57
N TYR A 64 0.27 -3.80 -14.51
CA TYR A 64 -1.07 -3.23 -14.41
C TYR A 64 -2.15 -4.29 -14.67
N ARG A 65 -2.42 -5.08 -13.64
CA ARG A 65 -3.38 -6.19 -13.63
C ARG A 65 -3.98 -6.35 -12.23
N THR A 66 -4.96 -7.23 -12.13
CA THR A 66 -5.50 -7.68 -10.85
C THR A 66 -4.78 -8.95 -10.40
N TYR A 67 -4.45 -9.01 -9.11
CA TYR A 67 -3.83 -10.14 -8.44
C TYR A 67 -4.62 -10.48 -7.18
N ASP A 68 -4.46 -11.71 -6.69
CA ASP A 68 -4.92 -12.11 -5.37
C ASP A 68 -3.73 -12.64 -4.58
N ALA A 69 -3.53 -12.09 -3.38
CA ALA A 69 -2.46 -12.49 -2.49
C ALA A 69 -2.84 -12.27 -1.03
N GLN A 70 -2.58 -13.27 -0.18
CA GLN A 70 -2.77 -13.17 1.27
C GLN A 70 -4.18 -12.73 1.69
N GLY A 71 -5.22 -13.08 0.93
CA GLY A 71 -6.59 -12.65 1.22
C GLY A 71 -6.92 -11.21 0.81
N TRP A 72 -6.09 -10.59 -0.03
CA TRP A 72 -6.35 -9.28 -0.63
C TRP A 72 -6.43 -9.39 -2.15
N THR A 73 -7.44 -8.77 -2.73
CA THR A 73 -7.47 -8.42 -4.15
C THR A 73 -6.66 -7.14 -4.35
N ILE A 74 -5.69 -7.21 -5.27
CA ILE A 74 -4.76 -6.13 -5.61
C ILE A 74 -5.02 -5.72 -7.04
N ALA A 75 -5.70 -4.58 -7.25
CA ALA A 75 -5.95 -4.02 -8.57
C ALA A 75 -4.94 -2.91 -8.86
N ALA A 76 -3.92 -3.20 -9.67
CA ALA A 76 -2.90 -2.24 -10.06
C ALA A 76 -3.19 -1.65 -11.45
N ASN A 77 -3.11 -0.32 -11.55
CA ASN A 77 -3.21 0.41 -12.81
C ASN A 77 -2.22 1.59 -12.83
N VAL A 78 -2.30 2.41 -13.87
CA VAL A 78 -1.41 3.58 -14.04
C VAL A 78 -1.63 4.66 -12.99
N ASP A 79 -2.84 4.77 -12.44
CA ASP A 79 -3.22 5.80 -11.47
C ASP A 79 -2.79 5.43 -10.04
N GLY A 80 -2.75 4.13 -9.73
CA GLY A 80 -2.32 3.62 -8.43
C GLY A 80 -2.64 2.15 -8.24
N THR A 81 -2.59 1.70 -6.99
CA THR A 81 -2.91 0.32 -6.61
C THR A 81 -3.99 0.30 -5.56
N ARG A 82 -5.07 -0.44 -5.82
CA ARG A 82 -6.15 -0.67 -4.87
C ARG A 82 -5.97 -2.04 -4.21
N PHE A 83 -6.03 -2.05 -2.88
CA PHE A 83 -6.01 -3.24 -2.05
C PHE A 83 -7.39 -3.37 -1.40
N THR A 84 -8.03 -4.53 -1.55
CA THR A 84 -9.31 -4.83 -0.92
C THR A 84 -9.20 -6.15 -0.18
N ASN A 85 -9.52 -6.16 1.10
CA ASN A 85 -9.55 -7.39 1.89
C ASN A 85 -10.76 -8.23 1.45
N ASN A 86 -10.50 -9.48 1.08
CA ASN A 86 -11.51 -10.35 0.47
C ASN A 86 -12.62 -10.76 1.47
N ARG A 87 -12.35 -10.68 2.78
CA ARG A 87 -13.30 -11.07 3.83
C ARG A 87 -14.18 -9.90 4.26
N THR A 88 -13.60 -8.72 4.44
CA THR A 88 -14.30 -7.58 5.05
C THR A 88 -14.71 -6.54 4.02
N GLY A 89 -14.10 -6.52 2.84
CA GLY A 89 -14.27 -5.46 1.85
C GLY A 89 -13.53 -4.17 2.17
N HIS A 90 -12.88 -4.07 3.34
CA HIS A 90 -12.07 -2.92 3.72
C HIS A 90 -10.80 -2.84 2.89
N GLY A 91 -10.31 -1.64 2.67
CA GLY A 91 -9.19 -1.47 1.78
C GLY A 91 -8.68 -0.05 1.63
N MET A 92 -7.66 0.07 0.80
CA MET A 92 -7.12 1.37 0.41
C MET A 92 -6.75 1.42 -1.05
N PHE A 93 -6.88 2.59 -1.64
CA PHE A 93 -6.18 2.97 -2.87
C PHE A 93 -4.93 3.76 -2.50
N VAL A 94 -3.80 3.44 -3.14
CA VAL A 94 -2.51 4.09 -2.91
C VAL A 94 -1.89 4.53 -4.23
N SER A 95 -1.54 5.81 -4.30
CA SER A 95 -0.66 6.40 -5.31
C SER A 95 0.30 7.38 -4.64
N ILE A 96 1.21 7.99 -5.41
CA ILE A 96 2.08 9.05 -4.91
C ILE A 96 1.26 10.27 -4.44
N ASP A 97 0.19 10.57 -5.15
CA ASP A 97 -0.56 11.81 -4.95
C ASP A 97 -1.74 11.66 -4.00
N ASN A 98 -2.24 10.44 -3.81
CA ASN A 98 -3.45 10.20 -3.05
C ASN A 98 -3.45 8.84 -2.35
N VAL A 99 -3.98 8.83 -1.14
CA VAL A 99 -4.32 7.61 -0.40
C VAL A 99 -5.76 7.73 0.09
N GLU A 100 -6.60 6.78 -0.31
CA GLU A 100 -8.01 6.71 0.08
C GLU A 100 -8.28 5.38 0.75
N THR A 101 -9.13 5.37 1.78
CA THR A 101 -9.49 4.16 2.54
C THR A 101 -11.00 3.97 2.50
N PHE A 102 -11.47 2.72 2.60
CA PHE A 102 -12.88 2.33 2.49
C PHE A 102 -13.18 1.05 3.26
#